data_AF-A0A433UFF5-F1
#
_entry.id   AF-A0A433UFF5-F1
#
_cell.length_a   1.000
_cell.length_b   1.000
_cell.length_c   1.000
_cell.angle_alpha   90.00
_cell.angle_beta   90.00
_cell.angle_gamma   90.00
#
_symmetry.space_group_name_H-M   'P 1'
#
loop_
_entity.id
_entity.type
_entity.pdbx_description
1 polymer ?
#
loop_
_entity_poly.entity_id
_entity_poly.type
_entity_poly.pdbx_seq_one_letter_code
_entity_poly.pdbx_strand_id
1 'polypeptide(L)'
;MFNLRKTLLPVISLSIATIGNCTLSSQAQALIQFNQEYDFFTSASFIVEKNLLVGPAKGVTIGADFSLNLFESLVYANLADTNLAIQTGAPVIFDANPQTFGALEPQGGITFFGEGNDKLFGTHKGVNTINPVTLNVDILGDIVINGGEGRFIGASGSGTIAGKFTLGASQPGKMLVSLSFDTPKSIPENANSAGIVFAALCAGIMLKKALGVKQLNH
;
A
#
# COMPACT_ATOMS: atom_id res chain seq x y z
N MET A 1 74.79 50.76 -16.61
CA MET A 1 73.55 51.27 -15.98
C MET A 1 72.53 50.14 -15.95
N PHE A 2 72.21 49.66 -14.75
CA PHE A 2 71.17 48.67 -14.47
C PHE A 2 69.80 49.36 -14.41
N ASN A 3 68.78 48.83 -15.09
CA ASN A 3 67.35 49.11 -14.83
C ASN A 3 66.57 47.83 -15.20
N LEU A 4 66.36 46.93 -14.25
CA LEU A 4 65.21 46.78 -13.34
C LEU A 4 63.94 46.25 -14.06
N ARG A 5 63.77 44.93 -13.93
CA ARG A 5 62.55 44.14 -14.20
C ARG A 5 61.36 44.64 -13.36
N LYS A 6 60.14 44.50 -13.88
CA LYS A 6 58.89 44.23 -13.11
C LYS A 6 57.83 43.63 -14.07
N THR A 7 57.79 42.30 -14.18
CA THR A 7 56.75 41.38 -13.63
C THR A 7 55.35 41.54 -14.22
N LEU A 8 55.03 40.70 -15.21
CA LEU A 8 53.66 40.29 -15.52
C LEU A 8 53.11 39.45 -14.36
N LEU A 9 51.99 39.87 -13.79
CA LEU A 9 51.13 39.04 -12.96
C LEU A 9 50.22 38.20 -13.86
N PRO A 10 50.21 36.86 -13.76
CA PRO A 10 49.07 36.09 -14.26
C PRO A 10 47.93 36.17 -13.24
N VAL A 11 46.85 36.87 -13.62
CA VAL A 11 45.57 36.78 -12.91
C VAL A 11 44.98 35.40 -13.22
N ILE A 12 45.17 34.46 -12.29
CA ILE A 12 44.45 33.19 -12.30
C ILE A 12 43.10 33.47 -11.63
N SER A 13 42.08 33.73 -12.44
CA SER A 13 40.69 33.77 -11.97
C SER A 13 40.26 32.34 -11.61
N LEU A 14 40.30 32.02 -10.32
CA LEU A 14 39.79 30.78 -9.76
C LEU A 14 38.27 30.90 -9.64
N SER A 15 37.53 30.58 -10.70
CA SER A 15 36.08 30.42 -10.65
C SER A 15 35.75 29.17 -9.84
N ILE A 16 35.52 29.31 -8.54
CA ILE A 16 34.92 28.28 -7.71
C ILE A 16 33.49 28.09 -8.21
N ALA A 17 33.29 27.09 -9.07
CA ALA A 17 31.96 26.62 -9.40
C ALA A 17 31.33 26.12 -8.10
N THR A 18 30.38 26.88 -7.56
CA THR A 18 29.41 26.41 -6.58
C THR A 18 28.58 25.32 -7.25
N ILE A 19 29.05 24.07 -7.16
CA ILE A 19 28.21 22.90 -7.35
C ILE A 19 27.24 22.91 -6.17
N GLY A 20 26.15 23.66 -6.32
CA GLY A 20 25.01 23.55 -5.46
C GLY A 20 24.49 22.13 -5.59
N ASN A 21 24.68 21.33 -4.54
CA ASN A 21 23.98 20.06 -4.36
C ASN A 21 22.48 20.35 -4.19
N CYS A 22 21.81 20.70 -5.28
CA CYS A 22 20.38 20.50 -5.40
C CYS A 22 20.17 19.02 -5.74
N THR A 23 20.54 18.13 -4.82
CA THR A 23 19.90 16.81 -4.78
C THR A 23 18.48 17.08 -4.30
N LEU A 24 17.60 17.47 -5.22
CA LEU A 24 16.19 17.21 -5.04
C LEU A 24 16.11 15.71 -4.79
N SER A 25 15.82 15.31 -3.55
CA SER A 25 15.56 13.91 -3.24
C SER A 25 14.40 13.52 -4.14
N SER A 26 14.68 12.77 -5.21
CA SER A 26 13.65 12.13 -6.00
C SER A 26 12.91 11.22 -5.03
N GLN A 27 11.72 11.64 -4.59
CA GLN A 27 10.82 10.76 -3.88
C GLN A 27 10.31 9.79 -4.94
N ALA A 28 11.05 8.70 -5.14
CA ALA A 28 10.60 7.61 -5.98
C ALA A 28 9.32 7.06 -5.34
N GLN A 29 8.18 7.33 -5.97
CA GLN A 29 6.93 6.66 -5.65
C GLN A 29 7.12 5.20 -6.07
N ALA A 30 7.06 4.30 -5.08
CA ALA A 30 7.13 2.88 -5.33
C ALA A 30 5.70 2.34 -5.46
N LEU A 31 5.38 1.82 -6.65
CA LEU A 31 4.15 1.08 -6.89
C LEU A 31 4.28 -0.29 -6.22
N ILE A 32 3.53 -0.50 -5.15
CA ILE A 32 3.49 -1.73 -4.39
C ILE A 32 2.41 -2.63 -4.98
N GLN A 33 2.79 -3.88 -5.28
CA GLN A 33 1.85 -4.96 -5.63
C GLN A 33 1.69 -5.85 -4.41
N PHE A 34 0.45 -6.14 -4.06
CA PHE A 34 0.09 -7.01 -2.93
C PHE A 34 -0.90 -8.06 -3.41
N ASN A 35 -0.62 -9.33 -3.17
CA ASN A 35 -1.50 -10.41 -3.55
C ASN A 35 -1.51 -11.49 -2.47
N GLN A 36 -2.65 -11.66 -1.81
CA GLN A 36 -2.74 -12.50 -0.63
C GLN A 36 -4.09 -13.22 -0.53
N GLU A 37 -4.05 -14.51 -0.22
CA GLU A 37 -5.23 -15.29 0.17
C GLU A 37 -5.44 -15.23 1.69
N TYR A 38 -6.69 -15.02 2.09
CA TYR A 38 -7.16 -15.05 3.47
C TYR A 38 -8.21 -16.14 3.67
N ASP A 39 -8.16 -16.75 4.84
CA ASP A 39 -9.32 -17.44 5.41
C ASP A 39 -10.27 -16.36 5.94
N PHE A 40 -11.47 -16.26 5.38
CA PHE A 40 -12.40 -15.20 5.76
C PHE A 40 -13.71 -15.73 6.34
N PHE A 41 -14.23 -14.96 7.28
CA PHE A 41 -15.50 -15.17 7.94
C PHE A 41 -16.37 -13.95 7.71
N THR A 42 -17.66 -14.17 7.46
CA THR A 42 -18.65 -13.11 7.39
C THR A 42 -19.81 -13.47 8.29
N SER A 43 -20.39 -12.48 8.93
CA SER A 43 -21.72 -12.61 9.54
C SER A 43 -22.66 -11.65 8.81
N ALA A 44 -23.96 -11.91 8.87
CA ALA A 44 -24.96 -11.04 8.29
C ALA A 44 -25.91 -10.60 9.41
N SER A 45 -26.21 -9.31 9.44
CA SER A 45 -27.27 -8.73 10.27
C SER A 45 -28.29 -8.04 9.36
N PHE A 46 -29.55 -8.05 9.76
CA PHE A 46 -30.64 -7.49 8.96
C PHE A 46 -31.21 -6.25 9.64
N ILE A 47 -31.35 -5.17 8.87
CA ILE A 47 -32.10 -3.97 9.26
C ILE A 47 -33.35 -3.96 8.38
N VAL A 48 -34.38 -4.69 8.83
CA VAL A 48 -35.56 -5.03 8.03
C VAL A 48 -36.33 -3.79 7.62
N GLU A 49 -36.48 -2.82 8.52
CA GLU A 49 -37.18 -1.56 8.28
C GLU A 49 -36.51 -0.66 7.23
N LYS A 50 -35.23 -0.90 6.95
CA LYS A 50 -34.46 -0.21 5.89
C LYS A 50 -34.23 -1.08 4.66
N ASN A 51 -34.79 -2.29 4.63
CA ASN A 51 -34.54 -3.29 3.58
C ASN A 51 -33.03 -3.52 3.33
N LEU A 52 -32.25 -3.58 4.41
CA LEU A 52 -30.79 -3.60 4.35
C LEU A 52 -30.22 -4.85 5.00
N LEU A 53 -29.25 -5.47 4.33
CA LEU A 53 -28.36 -6.48 4.88
C LEU A 53 -27.02 -5.81 5.18
N VAL A 54 -26.49 -6.06 6.38
CA VAL A 54 -25.18 -5.59 6.84
C VAL A 54 -24.24 -6.79 6.92
N GLY A 55 -23.13 -6.72 6.20
CA GLY A 55 -22.14 -7.79 6.08
C GLY A 55 -20.79 -7.39 6.66
N PRO A 56 -20.58 -7.48 7.99
CA PRO A 56 -19.24 -7.44 8.55
C PRO A 56 -18.48 -8.72 8.19
N ALA A 57 -17.24 -8.55 7.74
CA ALA A 57 -16.33 -9.66 7.46
C ALA A 57 -14.96 -9.45 8.07
N LYS A 58 -14.26 -10.57 8.31
CA LYS A 58 -12.91 -10.63 8.85
C LYS A 58 -12.13 -11.68 8.10
N GLY A 59 -10.94 -11.32 7.61
CA GLY A 59 -10.02 -12.27 6.99
C GLY A 59 -8.72 -12.39 7.77
N VAL A 60 -8.19 -13.60 7.87
CA VAL A 60 -6.91 -13.88 8.52
C VAL A 60 -6.01 -14.71 7.61
N THR A 61 -4.72 -14.45 7.67
CA THR A 61 -3.69 -15.21 6.94
C THR A 61 -2.37 -15.16 7.71
N ILE A 62 -1.37 -15.89 7.23
CA ILE A 62 -0.03 -15.92 7.82
C ILE A 62 0.98 -15.59 6.73
N GLY A 63 1.90 -14.67 7.05
CA GLY A 63 3.03 -14.35 6.18
C GLY A 63 2.68 -13.41 5.02
N ALA A 64 1.61 -12.62 5.15
CA ALA A 64 1.30 -11.57 4.18
C ALA A 64 2.43 -10.53 4.14
N ASP A 65 2.67 -9.99 2.94
CA ASP A 65 3.60 -8.88 2.76
C ASP A 65 3.25 -7.72 3.68
N PHE A 66 4.29 -7.07 4.22
CA PHE A 66 4.17 -6.00 5.22
C PHE A 66 3.41 -6.41 6.49
N SER A 67 3.28 -7.71 6.73
CA SER A 67 2.55 -8.29 7.86
C SER A 67 1.06 -7.96 7.88
N LEU A 68 0.45 -7.66 6.72
CA LEU A 68 -0.99 -7.40 6.56
C LEU A 68 -1.82 -8.68 6.75
N ASN A 69 -1.70 -9.34 7.91
CA ASN A 69 -2.21 -10.69 8.17
C ASN A 69 -3.70 -10.72 8.53
N LEU A 70 -4.31 -9.56 8.73
CA LEU A 70 -5.70 -9.40 9.13
C LEU A 70 -6.36 -8.34 8.25
N PHE A 71 -7.59 -8.59 7.83
CA PHE A 71 -8.48 -7.52 7.39
C PHE A 71 -9.82 -7.58 8.12
N GLU A 72 -10.45 -6.41 8.25
CA GLU A 72 -11.85 -6.27 8.66
C GLU A 72 -12.57 -5.44 7.62
N SER A 73 -13.83 -5.77 7.33
CA SER A 73 -14.65 -5.03 6.39
C SER A 73 -16.10 -4.93 6.82
N LEU A 74 -16.78 -3.91 6.29
CA LEU A 74 -18.21 -3.68 6.47
C LEU A 74 -18.82 -3.26 5.14
N VAL A 75 -19.79 -4.04 4.66
CA VAL A 75 -20.56 -3.74 3.45
C VAL A 75 -22.05 -3.83 3.71
N TYR A 76 -22.80 -3.27 2.77
CA TYR A 76 -24.25 -3.28 2.74
C TYR A 76 -24.73 -3.92 1.46
N ALA A 77 -25.93 -4.51 1.50
CA ALA A 77 -26.65 -4.99 0.33
C ALA A 77 -28.16 -4.81 0.56
N ASN A 78 -28.93 -4.81 -0.53
CA ASN A 78 -30.39 -4.81 -0.45
C ASN A 78 -30.89 -6.18 0.06
N LEU A 79 -31.72 -6.17 1.11
CA LEU A 79 -32.23 -7.40 1.72
C LEU A 79 -33.19 -8.15 0.80
N ALA A 80 -34.08 -7.45 0.09
CA ALA A 80 -34.99 -8.05 -0.88
C ALA A 80 -34.22 -8.73 -2.03
N ASP A 81 -33.19 -8.08 -2.57
CA ASP A 81 -32.35 -8.66 -3.62
C ASP A 81 -31.61 -9.90 -3.11
N THR A 82 -31.13 -9.86 -1.86
CA THR A 82 -30.47 -11.02 -1.24
C THR A 82 -31.44 -12.19 -1.06
N ASN A 83 -32.66 -11.93 -0.60
CA ASN A 83 -33.69 -12.97 -0.46
C ASN A 83 -34.07 -13.58 -1.82
N LEU A 84 -34.13 -12.76 -2.87
CA LEU A 84 -34.36 -13.23 -4.24
C LEU A 84 -33.19 -14.08 -4.74
N ALA A 85 -31.96 -13.66 -4.48
CA ALA A 85 -30.75 -14.37 -4.88
C ALA A 85 -30.62 -15.75 -4.23
N ILE A 86 -30.98 -15.88 -2.95
CA ILE A 86 -31.01 -17.18 -2.26
C ILE A 86 -31.99 -18.15 -2.95
N GLN A 87 -33.09 -17.64 -3.52
CA GLN A 87 -34.11 -18.46 -4.17
C GLN A 87 -33.79 -18.77 -5.64
N THR A 88 -33.16 -17.83 -6.35
CA THR A 88 -33.07 -17.85 -7.82
C THR A 88 -31.65 -17.91 -8.36
N GLY A 89 -30.65 -17.62 -7.53
CA GLY A 89 -29.27 -17.42 -7.93
C GLY A 89 -28.98 -16.10 -8.64
N ALA A 90 -29.90 -15.13 -8.56
CA ALA A 90 -29.65 -13.78 -9.05
C ALA A 90 -28.43 -13.14 -8.35
N PRO A 91 -27.66 -12.28 -9.05
CA PRO A 91 -26.55 -11.56 -8.44
C PRO A 91 -27.04 -10.53 -7.41
N VAL A 92 -26.30 -10.36 -6.33
CA VAL A 92 -26.53 -9.35 -5.29
C VAL A 92 -25.39 -8.36 -5.29
N ILE A 93 -25.69 -7.07 -5.46
CA ILE A 93 -24.70 -6.01 -5.33
C ILE A 93 -24.45 -5.74 -3.84
N PHE A 94 -23.18 -5.65 -3.47
CA PHE A 94 -22.77 -5.11 -2.17
C PHE A 94 -21.94 -3.85 -2.36
N ASP A 95 -22.03 -2.93 -1.41
CA ASP A 95 -21.28 -1.67 -1.42
C ASP A 95 -20.95 -1.25 0.01
N ALA A 96 -19.73 -0.77 0.24
CA ALA A 96 -19.34 -0.12 1.49
C ALA A 96 -20.10 1.20 1.71
N ASN A 97 -20.58 1.85 0.65
CA ASN A 97 -21.44 3.03 0.77
C ASN A 97 -22.92 2.63 0.91
N PRO A 98 -23.54 2.81 2.10
CA PRO A 98 -24.95 2.47 2.30
C PRO A 98 -25.92 3.35 1.51
N GLN A 99 -25.49 4.53 1.05
CA GLN A 99 -26.33 5.41 0.24
C GLN A 99 -26.64 4.82 -1.15
N THR A 100 -25.81 3.88 -1.63
CA THR A 100 -26.10 3.09 -2.84
C THR A 100 -27.44 2.35 -2.74
N PHE A 101 -27.89 2.06 -1.51
CA PHE A 101 -29.16 1.39 -1.22
C PHE A 101 -30.20 2.32 -0.60
N GLY A 102 -29.97 3.65 -0.65
CA GLY A 102 -30.87 4.65 -0.05
C GLY A 102 -30.85 4.69 1.48
N ALA A 103 -29.85 4.08 2.13
CA ALA A 103 -29.74 4.03 3.58
C ALA A 103 -28.79 5.10 4.13
N LEU A 104 -29.10 5.60 5.33
CA LEU A 104 -28.29 6.54 6.11
C LEU A 104 -27.57 5.80 7.25
N GLU A 105 -26.74 4.81 6.89
CA GLU A 105 -25.88 4.09 7.83
C GLU A 105 -24.46 4.69 7.85
N PRO A 106 -23.63 4.37 8.86
CA PRO A 106 -22.21 4.70 8.82
C PRO A 106 -21.54 4.16 7.57
N GLN A 107 -20.63 4.95 7.00
CA GLN A 107 -19.82 4.53 5.86
C GLN A 107 -19.05 3.25 6.23
N GLY A 108 -19.23 2.20 5.43
CA GLY A 108 -18.45 0.97 5.53
C GLY A 108 -17.08 1.12 4.88
N GLY A 109 -16.37 0.00 4.76
CA GLY A 109 -15.05 -0.01 4.16
C GLY A 109 -14.30 -1.31 4.43
N ILE A 110 -12.99 -1.28 4.15
CA ILE A 110 -12.05 -2.36 4.45
C ILE A 110 -10.80 -1.77 5.07
N THR A 111 -10.29 -2.44 6.10
CA THR A 111 -9.01 -2.11 6.74
C THR A 111 -8.16 -3.37 6.81
N PHE A 112 -6.93 -3.28 6.29
CA PHE A 112 -5.88 -4.27 6.45
C PHE A 112 -4.97 -3.84 7.60
N PHE A 113 -4.63 -4.77 8.48
CA PHE A 113 -3.85 -4.53 9.69
C PHE A 113 -2.49 -5.19 9.58
N GLY A 114 -1.45 -4.37 9.69
CA GLY A 114 -0.05 -4.76 9.69
C GLY A 114 0.54 -4.89 11.09
N GLU A 115 1.87 -4.86 11.16
CA GLU A 115 2.60 -4.81 12.42
C GLU A 115 2.52 -3.42 13.07
N GLY A 116 2.37 -3.38 14.40
CA GLY A 116 2.32 -2.12 15.15
C GLY A 116 1.12 -1.25 14.76
N ASN A 117 1.40 -0.04 14.26
CA ASN A 117 0.37 0.93 13.84
C ASN A 117 0.12 0.92 12.32
N ASP A 118 0.68 -0.05 11.60
CA ASP A 118 0.50 -0.10 10.16
C ASP A 118 -0.92 -0.53 9.80
N LYS A 119 -1.60 0.30 9.02
CA LYS A 119 -2.92 -0.02 8.47
C LYS A 119 -3.04 0.48 7.04
N LEU A 120 -3.77 -0.24 6.22
CA LEU A 120 -4.20 0.22 4.90
C LEU A 120 -5.72 0.24 4.89
N PHE A 121 -6.35 1.36 4.58
CA PHE A 121 -7.81 1.47 4.61
C PHE A 121 -8.37 1.95 3.27
N GLY A 122 -9.55 1.45 2.95
CA GLY A 122 -10.20 1.66 1.68
C GLY A 122 -11.70 1.43 1.73
N THR A 123 -12.32 1.58 0.57
CA THR A 123 -13.72 1.24 0.32
C THR A 123 -13.79 0.15 -0.71
N HIS A 124 -14.84 -0.68 -0.69
CA HIS A 124 -15.05 -1.66 -1.73
C HIS A 124 -16.52 -1.86 -2.05
N LYS A 125 -16.75 -2.38 -3.25
CA LYS A 125 -18.07 -2.76 -3.75
C LYS A 125 -17.94 -3.92 -4.71
N GLY A 126 -19.01 -4.64 -4.95
CA GLY A 126 -18.95 -5.82 -5.81
C GLY A 126 -20.27 -6.54 -5.93
N VAL A 127 -20.16 -7.81 -6.31
CA VAL A 127 -21.28 -8.69 -6.58
C VAL A 127 -21.05 -10.05 -5.91
N ASN A 128 -22.09 -10.55 -5.27
CA ASN A 128 -22.20 -11.93 -4.81
C ASN A 128 -23.10 -12.71 -5.77
N THR A 129 -22.65 -13.89 -6.21
CA THR A 129 -23.49 -14.85 -6.93
C THR A 129 -23.73 -16.04 -6.02
N ILE A 130 -25.00 -16.35 -5.75
CA ILE A 130 -25.39 -17.43 -4.83
C ILE A 130 -25.85 -18.61 -5.66
N ASN A 131 -25.32 -19.80 -5.41
CA ASN A 131 -25.90 -21.03 -5.94
C ASN A 131 -27.10 -21.42 -5.04
N PRO A 132 -28.35 -21.40 -5.54
CA PRO A 132 -29.52 -21.63 -4.68
C PRO A 132 -29.64 -23.09 -4.20
N VAL A 133 -28.90 -24.03 -4.79
CA VAL A 133 -28.90 -25.45 -4.42
C VAL A 133 -27.83 -25.73 -3.37
N THR A 134 -26.59 -25.29 -3.60
CA THR A 134 -25.46 -25.58 -2.71
C THR A 134 -25.23 -24.51 -1.65
N LEU A 135 -25.86 -23.34 -1.79
CA LEU A 135 -25.64 -22.14 -0.99
C LEU A 135 -24.19 -21.64 -1.00
N ASN A 136 -23.41 -22.05 -2.01
CA ASN A 136 -22.10 -21.47 -2.26
C ASN A 136 -22.28 -20.06 -2.81
N VAL A 137 -21.46 -19.16 -2.33
CA VAL A 137 -21.42 -17.77 -2.73
C VAL A 137 -20.07 -17.49 -3.34
N ASP A 138 -20.07 -17.05 -4.60
CA ASP A 138 -18.92 -16.49 -5.28
C ASP A 138 -18.94 -14.96 -5.12
N ILE A 139 -17.82 -14.39 -4.68
CA ILE A 139 -17.64 -12.96 -4.43
C ILE A 139 -16.68 -12.42 -5.47
N LEU A 140 -17.04 -11.31 -6.10
CA LEU A 140 -16.15 -10.48 -6.90
C LEU A 140 -16.35 -9.01 -6.53
N GLY A 141 -15.27 -8.25 -6.36
CA GLY A 141 -15.40 -6.84 -6.06
C GLY A 141 -14.13 -6.05 -6.32
N ASP A 142 -14.30 -4.73 -6.34
CA ASP A 142 -13.23 -3.75 -6.51
C ASP A 142 -12.94 -3.08 -5.16
N ILE A 143 -11.67 -2.87 -4.87
CA ILE A 143 -11.18 -2.09 -3.73
C ILE A 143 -10.62 -0.77 -4.25
N VAL A 144 -10.90 0.31 -3.53
CA VAL A 144 -10.19 1.59 -3.66
C VAL A 144 -9.50 1.89 -2.33
N ILE A 145 -8.18 2.04 -2.37
CA ILE A 145 -7.36 2.40 -1.20
C ILE A 145 -7.36 3.91 -1.07
N ASN A 146 -7.80 4.39 0.09
CA ASN A 146 -8.03 5.82 0.36
C ASN A 146 -7.02 6.38 1.37
N GLY A 147 -6.19 5.54 1.99
CA GLY A 147 -5.17 5.95 2.93
C GLY A 147 -4.57 4.81 3.71
N GLY A 148 -3.75 5.17 4.69
CA GLY A 148 -3.16 4.25 5.62
C GLY A 148 -2.55 4.94 6.83
N GLU A 149 -2.11 4.13 7.79
CA GLU A 149 -1.37 4.53 8.99
C GLU A 149 0.02 3.87 8.97
N GLY A 150 0.94 4.39 9.79
CA GLY A 150 2.31 3.88 9.87
C GLY A 150 3.08 4.02 8.55
N ARG A 151 3.61 2.92 8.02
CA ARG A 151 4.33 2.86 6.73
C ARG A 151 3.44 3.22 5.53
N PHE A 152 2.12 3.14 5.69
CA PHE A 152 1.15 3.38 4.62
C PHE A 152 0.52 4.78 4.67
N ILE A 153 1.08 5.72 5.43
CA ILE A 153 0.55 7.10 5.50
C ILE A 153 0.47 7.70 4.09
N GLY A 154 -0.73 8.14 3.72
CA GLY A 154 -1.02 8.74 2.41
C GLY A 154 -1.10 7.73 1.28
N ALA A 155 -1.24 6.43 1.58
CA ALA A 155 -1.38 5.41 0.56
C ALA A 155 -2.62 5.65 -0.33
N SER A 156 -2.48 5.39 -1.62
CA SER A 156 -3.60 5.45 -2.57
C SER A 156 -3.44 4.38 -3.62
N GLY A 157 -4.55 3.82 -4.08
CA GLY A 157 -4.49 2.75 -5.06
C GLY A 157 -5.82 2.06 -5.28
N SER A 158 -5.75 0.91 -5.93
CA SER A 158 -6.93 0.11 -6.28
C SER A 158 -6.60 -1.37 -6.27
N GLY A 159 -7.63 -2.20 -6.25
CA GLY A 159 -7.45 -3.63 -6.29
C GLY A 159 -8.76 -4.36 -6.49
N THR A 160 -8.71 -5.67 -6.32
CA THR A 160 -9.86 -6.55 -6.43
C THR A 160 -9.88 -7.55 -5.30
N ILE A 161 -11.09 -8.06 -5.05
CA ILE A 161 -11.33 -9.23 -4.23
C ILE A 161 -12.03 -10.30 -5.06
N ALA A 162 -11.62 -11.55 -4.87
CA ALA A 162 -12.29 -12.70 -5.42
C ALA A 162 -12.35 -13.77 -4.34
N GLY A 163 -13.55 -14.23 -3.98
CA GLY A 163 -13.71 -15.14 -2.86
C GLY A 163 -14.84 -16.14 -3.04
N LYS A 164 -14.83 -17.15 -2.17
CA LYS A 164 -15.87 -18.19 -2.11
C LYS A 164 -16.14 -18.58 -0.68
N PHE A 165 -17.41 -18.74 -0.34
CA PHE A 165 -17.84 -19.32 0.95
C PHE A 165 -19.18 -20.03 0.80
N THR A 166 -19.60 -20.73 1.84
CA THR A 166 -20.92 -21.39 1.88
C THR A 166 -21.76 -20.76 2.99
N LEU A 167 -22.99 -20.36 2.69
CA LEU A 167 -23.89 -19.76 3.69
C LEU A 167 -24.18 -20.78 4.81
N GLY A 168 -24.06 -20.34 6.06
CA GLY A 168 -24.33 -21.17 7.24
C GLY A 168 -23.25 -22.22 7.55
N ALA A 169 -22.16 -22.29 6.77
CA ALA A 169 -21.04 -23.16 7.09
C ALA A 169 -20.22 -22.61 8.26
N SER A 170 -19.66 -23.51 9.08
CA SER A 170 -18.73 -23.17 10.17
C SER A 170 -17.29 -23.01 9.69
N GLN A 171 -16.97 -23.51 8.49
CA GLN A 171 -15.63 -23.39 7.90
C GLN A 171 -15.44 -22.00 7.29
N PRO A 172 -14.22 -21.43 7.38
CA PRO A 172 -13.91 -20.18 6.69
C PRO A 172 -14.08 -20.34 5.18
N GLY A 173 -14.53 -19.27 4.55
CA GLY A 173 -14.37 -19.09 3.12
C GLY A 173 -12.93 -18.74 2.74
N LYS A 174 -12.67 -18.67 1.44
CA LYS A 174 -11.39 -18.21 0.89
C LYS A 174 -11.58 -16.90 0.16
N MET A 175 -10.69 -15.94 0.38
CA MET A 175 -10.70 -14.64 -0.29
C MET A 175 -9.30 -14.31 -0.79
N LEU A 176 -9.15 -14.17 -2.10
CA LEU A 176 -7.97 -13.59 -2.73
C LEU A 176 -8.13 -12.07 -2.79
N VAL A 177 -7.14 -11.35 -2.25
CA VAL A 177 -7.06 -9.89 -2.29
C VAL A 177 -5.86 -9.51 -3.16
N SER A 178 -6.10 -8.76 -4.23
CA SER A 178 -5.06 -8.23 -5.11
C SER A 178 -5.09 -6.70 -5.07
N LEU A 179 -4.04 -6.04 -4.61
CA LEU A 179 -3.95 -4.57 -4.54
C LEU A 179 -2.75 -4.07 -5.31
N SER A 180 -2.90 -2.87 -5.86
CA SER A 180 -1.83 -2.03 -6.39
C SER A 180 -1.96 -0.64 -5.78
N PHE A 181 -0.96 -0.21 -5.01
CA PHE A 181 -1.01 1.06 -4.31
C PHE A 181 0.37 1.73 -4.20
N ASP A 182 0.35 3.05 -4.15
CA ASP A 182 1.53 3.87 -3.95
C ASP A 182 1.54 4.42 -2.52
N THR A 183 2.75 4.65 -1.98
CA THR A 183 2.94 5.37 -0.72
C THR A 183 3.82 6.61 -0.97
N PRO A 184 3.43 7.82 -0.52
CA PRO A 184 4.17 9.06 -0.78
C PRO A 184 5.60 9.07 -0.24
N LYS A 185 5.88 8.33 0.82
CA LYS A 185 7.23 8.15 1.35
C LYS A 185 7.71 6.77 0.93
N SER A 186 8.76 6.72 0.11
CA SER A 186 9.46 5.47 -0.17
C SER A 186 9.75 4.77 1.15
N ILE A 187 9.00 3.71 1.44
CA ILE A 187 9.37 2.74 2.47
C ILE A 187 10.85 2.45 2.17
N PRO A 188 11.78 2.59 3.13
CA PRO A 188 13.12 2.07 2.89
C PRO A 188 12.89 0.60 2.59
N GLU A 189 13.00 0.20 1.31
CA GLU A 189 13.28 -1.19 0.99
C GLU A 189 14.39 -1.57 1.94
N ASN A 190 14.24 -2.70 2.62
CA ASN A 190 15.28 -3.31 3.43
C ASN A 190 16.62 -3.14 2.70
N ALA A 191 17.31 -2.06 3.03
CA ALA A 191 18.54 -1.69 2.41
C ALA A 191 19.53 -2.55 3.16
N ASN A 192 19.78 -3.73 2.61
CA ASN A 192 21.00 -4.47 2.85
C ASN A 192 22.11 -3.42 2.94
N SER A 193 22.60 -3.22 4.16
CA SER A 193 23.50 -2.15 4.61
C SER A 193 24.89 -2.22 3.98
N ALA A 194 25.04 -2.96 2.88
CA ALA A 194 26.27 -3.15 2.12
C ALA A 194 26.62 -1.97 1.21
N GLY A 195 25.65 -1.13 0.81
CA GLY A 195 25.88 -0.02 -0.12
C GLY A 195 26.56 1.22 0.49
N ILE A 196 26.30 1.51 1.77
CA ILE A 196 26.83 2.74 2.43
C ILE A 196 28.32 2.59 2.78
N VAL A 197 28.82 1.37 2.94
CA VAL A 197 30.23 1.12 3.26
C VAL A 197 31.16 1.38 2.06
N PHE A 198 30.68 1.19 0.82
CA PHE A 198 31.52 1.40 -0.36
C PHE A 198 31.82 2.87 -0.67
N ALA A 199 30.88 3.77 -0.42
CA ALA A 199 31.09 5.21 -0.64
C ALA A 199 32.13 5.82 0.34
N ALA A 200 32.17 5.33 1.58
CA ALA A 200 33.13 5.78 2.60
C ALA A 200 34.57 5.31 2.30
N LEU A 201 34.73 4.11 1.73
CA LEU A 201 36.04 3.56 1.37
C LEU A 201 36.68 4.28 0.18
N CYS A 202 35.90 4.71 -0.82
CA CYS A 202 36.43 5.46 -1.97
C CYS A 202 36.93 6.87 -1.58
N ALA A 203 36.25 7.55 -0.65
CA ALA A 203 36.69 8.86 -0.16
C ALA A 203 37.99 8.77 0.66
N GLY A 204 38.15 7.73 1.48
CA GLY A 204 39.36 7.51 2.29
C GLY A 204 40.62 7.25 1.47
N ILE A 205 40.52 6.51 0.36
CA ILE A 205 41.67 6.21 -0.51
C ILE A 205 42.12 7.43 -1.30
N MET A 206 41.18 8.30 -1.73
CA MET A 206 41.53 9.52 -2.46
C MET A 206 42.16 10.59 -1.56
N LEU A 207 41.75 10.69 -0.29
CA LEU A 207 42.35 11.63 0.66
C LEU A 207 43.78 11.22 1.06
N LYS A 208 44.06 9.90 1.14
CA LYS A 208 45.40 9.39 1.46
C LYS A 208 46.41 9.60 0.32
N LYS A 209 45.97 9.58 -0.95
CA LYS A 209 46.82 9.92 -2.11
C LYS A 209 47.13 11.42 -2.19
N ALA A 210 46.19 12.29 -1.81
CA ALA A 210 46.40 13.74 -1.83
C ALA A 210 47.36 14.23 -0.74
N LEU A 211 47.43 13.54 0.41
CA LEU A 211 48.30 13.93 1.53
C LEU A 211 49.69 13.27 1.51
N GLY A 212 49.93 12.30 0.62
CA GLY A 212 51.21 11.56 0.55
C GLY A 212 52.34 12.21 -0.24
N VAL A 213 52.13 13.37 -0.88
CA VAL A 213 53.14 14.05 -1.71
C VAL A 213 53.69 15.29 -1.00
N LYS A 214 54.21 15.13 0.22
CA LYS A 214 55.17 16.07 0.84
C LYS A 214 56.08 15.34 1.81
N GLN A 215 57.07 14.64 1.27
CA GLN A 215 58.36 14.43 1.95
C GLN A 215 59.40 15.07 1.04
N LEU A 216 59.80 16.28 1.43
CA LEU A 216 60.84 17.09 0.80
C LEU A 216 62.21 16.47 1.09
N ASN A 217 63.01 16.30 0.04
CA ASN A 217 64.46 16.27 0.14
C ASN A 217 64.95 17.64 0.63
N HIS A 218 65.63 17.68 1.78
CA HIS A 218 66.90 18.38 1.99
C HIS A 218 67.46 18.10 3.38
#